data_AF-A0A914WC66-F1
#
_entry.id   AF-A0A914WC66-F1
#
_cell.length_a   1.000
_cell.length_b   1.000
_cell.length_c   1.000
_cell.angle_alpha   90.00
_cell.angle_beta   90.00
_cell.angle_gamma   90.00
#
_symmetry.space_group_name_H-M   'P 1'
#
loop_
_entity.id
_entity.type
_entity.pdbx_description
1 polymer ?
#
loop_
_entity_poly.entity_id
_entity_poly.type
_entity_poly.pdbx_seq_one_letter_code
_entity_poly.pdbx_strand_id
1 'polypeptide(L)'
;MAFLPYNDEGRLVLKLLKLAFDHRLTFTVGDSITTGAKNVVVWNNIHHKTSLHGGPQCFGYPDPTYLSRVQEELHAAGITKDMVK
;
A
#
# COMPACT_ATOMS: atom_id res chain seq x y z
N MET A 1 4.84 4.43 9.35
CA MET A 1 4.94 3.00 9.68
C MET A 1 3.76 2.29 9.02
N ALA A 2 3.96 1.07 8.50
CA ALA A 2 2.90 0.29 7.86
C ALA A 2 2.94 -1.17 8.33
N PHE A 3 1.79 -1.85 8.29
CA PHE A 3 1.59 -3.15 8.90
C PHE A 3 1.05 -4.19 7.91
N LEU A 4 1.65 -5.37 7.92
CA LEU A 4 1.20 -6.55 7.18
C LEU A 4 1.12 -7.75 8.13
N PRO A 5 0.15 -8.65 7.95
CA PRO A 5 0.13 -9.90 8.69
C PRO A 5 1.33 -10.77 8.29
N TYR A 6 1.92 -11.46 9.26
CA TYR A 6 3.01 -12.39 9.00
C TYR A 6 2.49 -13.76 8.56
N ASN A 7 1.96 -13.83 7.34
CA ASN A 7 1.53 -15.04 6.67
C ASN A 7 2.05 -15.06 5.22
N ASP A 8 1.81 -16.14 4.49
CA ASP A 8 2.37 -16.33 3.15
C ASP A 8 1.95 -15.22 2.18
N GLU A 9 0.67 -14.83 2.22
CA GLU A 9 0.13 -13.75 1.39
C GLU A 9 0.71 -12.38 1.78
N GLY A 10 0.82 -12.08 3.08
CA GLY A 10 1.43 -10.84 3.57
C GLY A 10 2.91 -10.74 3.22
N ARG A 11 3.66 -11.84 3.23
CA ARG A 11 5.05 -11.88 2.77
C ARG A 11 5.17 -11.65 1.26
N LEU A 12 4.23 -12.14 0.46
CA LEU A 12 4.16 -11.83 -0.97
C LEU A 12 3.90 -10.34 -1.20
N VAL A 13 2.89 -9.77 -0.54
CA VAL A 13 2.59 -8.33 -0.61
C VAL A 13 3.79 -7.49 -0.20
N LEU A 14 4.54 -7.88 0.83
CA LEU A 14 5.77 -7.18 1.23
C LEU A 14 6.80 -7.15 0.09
N LYS A 15 7.01 -8.27 -0.62
CA LYS A 15 7.94 -8.30 -1.77
C LYS A 15 7.49 -7.36 -2.89
N LEU A 16 6.19 -7.34 -3.20
CA LEU A 16 5.63 -6.46 -4.24
C LEU A 16 5.73 -4.99 -3.85
N LEU A 17 5.43 -4.64 -2.59
CA LEU A 17 5.54 -3.27 -2.10
C LEU A 17 7.00 -2.76 -2.13
N LYS A 18 7.97 -3.62 -1.82
CA LYS A 18 9.39 -3.28 -1.99
C LYS A 18 9.72 -2.96 -3.45
N LEU A 19 9.25 -3.79 -4.38
CA LEU A 19 9.45 -3.56 -5.81
C LEU A 19 8.77 -2.25 -6.27
N ALA A 20 7.55 -1.97 -5.81
CA ALA A 20 6.86 -0.73 -6.08
C ALA A 20 7.63 0.49 -5.55
N PHE A 21 8.26 0.37 -4.38
CA PHE A 21 9.12 1.41 -3.82
C PHE A 21 10.36 1.66 -4.67
N ASP A 22 11.05 0.59 -5.09
CA ASP A 22 12.23 0.67 -5.96
C ASP A 22 11.89 1.32 -7.31
N HIS A 23 10.68 1.07 -7.82
CA HIS A 23 10.13 1.69 -9.03
C HIS A 23 9.55 3.10 -8.80
N ARG A 24 9.68 3.67 -7.60
CA ARG A 24 9.20 5.01 -7.22
C ARG A 24 7.67 5.17 -7.33
N LEU A 25 6.93 4.09 -7.14
CA LEU A 25 5.46 4.07 -7.27
C LEU A 25 4.73 4.22 -5.94
N THR A 26 5.40 4.16 -4.79
CA THR A 26 4.74 4.23 -3.47
C THR A 26 4.22 5.64 -3.14
N PHE A 27 4.98 6.66 -3.51
CA PHE A 27 4.70 8.06 -3.21
C PHE A 27 4.87 8.93 -4.44
N THR A 28 4.18 10.06 -4.46
CA THR A 28 4.32 11.11 -5.47
C THR A 28 4.27 12.48 -4.80
N VAL A 29 4.57 13.54 -5.55
CA VAL A 29 4.36 14.92 -5.11
C VAL A 29 3.00 15.38 -5.61
N GLY A 30 2.18 15.90 -4.70
CA GLY A 30 0.83 16.36 -5.01
C GLY A 30 0.22 17.14 -3.86
N ASP A 31 -1.09 17.36 -3.95
CA ASP A 31 -1.84 18.07 -2.92
C ASP A 31 -2.45 17.07 -1.93
N SER A 32 -2.18 17.27 -0.64
CA SER A 32 -2.69 16.43 0.44
C SER A 32 -4.20 16.57 0.56
N ILE A 33 -4.92 15.46 0.34
CA ILE A 33 -6.38 15.43 0.45
C ILE A 33 -6.84 15.63 1.90
N THR A 34 -6.08 15.14 2.88
CA THR A 34 -6.47 15.17 4.29
C THR A 34 -6.19 16.50 4.96
N THR A 35 -5.14 17.21 4.54
CA THR A 35 -4.72 18.46 5.18
C THR A 35 -4.88 19.70 4.29
N GLY A 36 -5.10 19.53 2.99
CA GLY A 36 -5.13 20.61 2.01
C GLY A 36 -3.76 21.21 1.69
N ALA A 37 -2.67 20.65 2.23
CA ALA A 37 -1.32 21.12 1.96
C ALA A 37 -0.95 20.87 0.49
N LYS A 38 -0.39 21.88 -0.18
CA LYS A 38 -0.01 21.80 -1.59
C LYS A 38 1.45 21.42 -1.78
N ASN A 39 1.75 20.73 -2.88
CA ASN A 39 3.12 20.38 -3.28
C ASN A 39 3.89 19.62 -2.18
N VAL A 40 3.25 18.60 -1.61
CA VAL A 40 3.81 17.74 -0.56
C VAL A 40 3.88 16.29 -1.01
N VAL A 41 4.61 15.47 -0.27
CA VAL A 41 4.65 14.02 -0.50
C VAL A 41 3.31 13.41 -0.11
N VAL A 42 2.68 12.70 -1.04
CA VAL A 42 1.40 12.00 -0.86
C VAL A 42 1.50 10.55 -1.31
N TRP A 43 0.56 9.72 -0.86
CA TRP A 43 0.42 8.35 -1.33
C TRP A 43 0.06 8.31 -2.82
N ASN A 44 0.64 7.37 -3.55
CA ASN A 44 0.38 7.21 -4.99
C ASN A 44 -0.51 5.99 -5.26
N ASN A 45 -1.74 6.03 -4.75
CA ASN A 45 -2.82 5.03 -4.96
C ASN A 45 -2.54 3.58 -4.52
N ILE A 46 -1.46 3.31 -3.78
CA ILE A 46 -1.19 2.00 -3.16
C ILE A 46 -1.44 2.11 -1.65
N HIS A 47 -2.54 1.53 -1.18
CA HIS A 47 -3.01 1.70 0.19
C HIS A 47 -2.17 0.88 1.18
N HIS A 48 -1.70 1.56 2.22
CA HIS A 48 -0.97 0.95 3.32
C HIS A 48 -1.81 0.97 4.59
N LYS A 49 -1.65 -0.06 5.42
CA LYS A 49 -2.24 -0.09 6.77
C LYS A 49 -1.32 0.61 7.74
N THR A 50 -1.73 1.77 8.23
CA THR A 50 -0.95 2.61 9.16
C THR A 50 -1.43 2.50 10.61
N SER A 51 -2.47 1.69 10.86
CA SER A 51 -2.98 1.36 12.20
C SER A 51 -3.11 -0.16 12.36
N LEU A 52 -2.96 -0.66 13.59
CA LEU A 52 -3.28 -2.05 13.94
C LEU A 52 -4.77 -2.25 14.28
N HIS A 53 -5.52 -1.16 14.45
CA HIS A 53 -6.89 -1.15 14.98
C HIS A 53 -7.82 -0.23 14.16
N GLY A 54 -9.13 -0.33 14.39
CA GLY A 54 -10.13 0.55 13.78
C GLY A 54 -10.57 0.15 12.37
N GLY A 55 -10.08 -0.99 11.86
CA GLY A 55 -10.50 -1.55 10.58
C GLY A 55 -10.22 -0.65 9.38
N PRO A 56 -10.91 -0.86 8.23
CA PRO A 56 -10.64 -0.14 6.99
C PRO A 56 -10.79 1.39 7.12
N GLN A 57 -11.74 1.86 7.93
CA GLN A 57 -12.04 3.29 8.11
C GLN A 57 -10.88 4.05 8.78
N CYS A 58 -10.08 3.37 9.61
CA CYS A 58 -8.91 3.95 10.27
C CYS A 58 -7.59 3.50 9.63
N PHE A 59 -7.61 3.04 8.37
CA PHE A 59 -6.43 2.48 7.70
C PHE A 59 -5.78 1.35 8.52
N GLY A 60 -6.57 0.56 9.22
CA GLY A 60 -6.10 -0.50 10.10
C GLY A 60 -6.80 -1.83 9.92
N TYR A 61 -6.60 -2.70 10.92
CA TYR A 61 -7.17 -4.05 11.00
C TYR A 61 -8.29 -4.12 12.06
N PRO A 62 -9.19 -5.13 12.00
CA PRO A 62 -9.28 -6.18 10.96
C PRO A 62 -9.78 -5.63 9.62
N ASP A 63 -9.23 -6.15 8.53
CA ASP A 63 -9.67 -5.87 7.16
C ASP A 63 -9.38 -7.11 6.30
N PRO A 64 -10.36 -8.02 6.14
CA PRO A 64 -10.14 -9.30 5.46
C PRO A 64 -9.91 -9.15 3.95
N THR A 65 -10.28 -8.03 3.34
CA THR A 65 -10.13 -7.83 1.89
C THR A 65 -8.85 -7.08 1.51
N TYR A 66 -8.13 -6.54 2.50
CA TYR A 66 -6.98 -5.68 2.28
C TYR A 66 -5.91 -6.29 1.37
N LEU A 67 -5.50 -7.54 1.63
CA LEU A 67 -4.42 -8.17 0.87
C LEU A 67 -4.78 -8.37 -0.61
N SER A 68 -6.03 -8.71 -0.94
CA SER A 68 -6.50 -8.76 -2.33
C SER A 68 -6.47 -7.38 -2.97
N ARG A 69 -7.06 -6.38 -2.30
CA ARG A 69 -7.16 -5.01 -2.83
C ARG A 69 -5.80 -4.38 -3.10
N VAL A 70 -4.83 -4.52 -2.19
CA VAL A 70 -3.49 -3.96 -2.41
C VAL A 70 -2.74 -4.68 -3.55
N GLN A 71 -2.99 -5.97 -3.76
CA GLN A 71 -2.45 -6.70 -4.91
C GLN A 71 -3.06 -6.19 -6.23
N GLU A 72 -4.35 -5.87 -6.25
CA GLU A 72 -5.01 -5.26 -7.42
C GLU A 72 -4.48 -3.87 -7.71
N GLU A 73 -4.25 -3.05 -6.68
CA GLU A 73 -3.64 -1.71 -6.80
C GLU A 73 -2.21 -1.80 -7.34
N LEU A 74 -1.41 -2.73 -6.83
CA LEU A 74 -0.06 -3.01 -7.31
C LEU A 74 -0.08 -3.46 -8.78
N HIS A 75 -0.98 -4.37 -9.14
CA HIS A 75 -1.14 -4.83 -10.52
C HIS A 75 -1.53 -3.68 -11.45
N ALA A 76 -2.47 -2.82 -11.04
CA ALA A 76 -2.86 -1.63 -11.80
C ALA A 76 -1.71 -0.62 -11.97
N ALA A 77 -0.78 -0.57 -11.01
CA ALA A 77 0.45 0.21 -11.10
C ALA A 77 1.57 -0.48 -11.91
N GLY A 78 1.33 -1.68 -12.45
CA GLY A 78 2.29 -2.45 -13.25
C GLY A 78 3.24 -3.34 -12.45
N ILE A 79 2.96 -3.57 -11.16
CA ILE A 79 3.73 -4.46 -10.28
C ILE A 79 2.99 -5.79 -10.12
N THR A 80 3.56 -6.86 -10.66
CA THR A 80 2.90 -8.17 -10.75
C THR A 80 3.70 -9.27 -10.04
N LYS A 81 3.02 -10.39 -9.72
CA LYS A 81 3.61 -11.51 -8.95
C LYS A 81 4.79 -12.18 -9.66
N ASP A 82 4.82 -12.17 -10.98
CA ASP A 82 5.89 -12.75 -11.80
C ASP A 82 7.22 -12.00 -11.69
N MET A 83 7.20 -10.74 -11.24
CA MET A 83 8.40 -9.92 -11.03
C MET A 83 9.17 -10.28 -9.75
N VAL A 84 8.55 -11.02 -8.83
CA VAL A 84 9.13 -11.42 -7.55
C VAL A 84 9.26 -12.95 -7.49
N LYS A 85 10.41 -13.45 -7.96
CA LYS A 85 10.81 -14.86 -7.82
C LYS A 85 11.38 -15.14 -6.42
#